data_AF-A0A7X4IZD3-F1
#
_entry.id   AF-A0A7X4IZD3-F1
#
_cell.length_a   1.000
_cell.length_b   1.000
_cell.length_c   1.000
_cell.angle_alpha   90.00
_cell.angle_beta   90.00
_cell.angle_gamma   90.00
#
_symmetry.space_group_name_H-M   'P 1'
#
loop_
_entity.id
_entity.type
_entity.pdbx_description
1 polymer ?
#
loop_
_entity_poly.entity_id
_entity_poly.type
_entity_poly.pdbx_seq_one_letter_code
_entity_poly.pdbx_strand_id
1 'polypeptide(L)'
;MRGSRVVIGALAACFASPAASGAQDRPADGTRFAPDAFLDPVARQIYTTAYDQWDALGDNIERYTARIENRAEVAVRALRRKRVLYHSQSAVRAFWERDREAVIQVLGSKAQYPFRELSREEYENNRTDGRPWWLGELPFDTPFEPGSDQLFVGADPDSEPFQPTDDAPWLAHPLGEGADTLYRFQSGDTISLDFPDGQRFDAIRLDVLPRRSDPHLINGSLWI
;
A
#
# COMPACT_ATOMS: atom_id res chain seq x y z
N MET A 1 16.68 1.58 -22.95
CA MET A 1 16.16 1.18 -21.63
C MET A 1 15.00 2.10 -21.28
N ARG A 2 13.76 1.67 -21.53
CA ARG A 2 12.55 2.44 -21.20
C ARG A 2 12.10 2.01 -19.80
N GLY A 3 12.16 2.92 -18.83
CA GLY A 3 11.63 2.67 -17.50
C GLY A 3 10.11 2.75 -17.52
N SER A 4 9.44 1.65 -17.23
CA SER A 4 8.01 1.67 -16.92
C SER A 4 7.79 2.42 -15.62
N ARG A 5 6.96 3.46 -15.68
CA ARG A 5 6.45 4.17 -14.50
C ARG A 5 5.10 3.56 -14.17
N VAL A 6 5.01 2.85 -13.06
CA VAL A 6 3.74 2.41 -12.48
C VAL A 6 3.40 3.39 -11.36
N VAL A 7 2.23 4.01 -11.44
CA VAL A 7 1.69 4.91 -10.41
C VAL A 7 0.44 4.22 -9.87
N ILE A 8 0.52 3.73 -8.63
CA ILE A 8 -0.63 3.17 -7.89
C ILE A 8 -0.97 4.18 -6.80
N GLY A 9 -2.18 4.71 -6.82
CA GLY A 9 -2.72 5.56 -5.75
C GLY A 9 -3.84 4.83 -5.03
N ALA A 10 -3.74 4.71 -3.70
CA ALA A 10 -4.78 4.16 -2.83
C ALA A 10 -5.21 5.20 -1.79
N LEU A 11 -6.50 5.25 -1.46
CA LEU A 11 -7.10 6.11 -0.43
C LEU A 11 -7.93 5.21 0.49
N ALA A 12 -7.63 5.17 1.81
CA ALA A 12 -8.31 4.32 2.79
C ALA A 12 -8.73 5.11 4.05
N ALA A 13 -9.79 4.65 4.73
CA ALA A 13 -10.29 5.19 6.01
C ALA A 13 -10.66 4.04 6.97
N CYS A 14 -10.21 4.09 8.24
CA CYS A 14 -10.30 2.96 9.20
C CYS A 14 -11.20 3.23 10.42
N PHE A 15 -11.83 2.17 10.96
CA PHE A 15 -12.53 2.12 12.27
C PHE A 15 -12.21 0.77 12.97
N ALA A 16 -12.01 0.76 14.30
CA ALA A 16 -11.39 -0.34 15.05
C ALA A 16 -12.35 -1.29 15.83
N SER A 17 -12.00 -2.58 15.91
CA SER A 17 -12.52 -3.63 16.84
C SER A 17 -11.63 -4.89 16.76
N PRO A 18 -11.64 -5.82 17.76
CA PRO A 18 -10.59 -6.83 17.92
C PRO A 18 -10.78 -8.09 17.04
N ALA A 19 -9.66 -8.69 16.63
CA ALA A 19 -9.51 -9.65 15.54
C ALA A 19 -9.32 -11.13 15.99
N ALA A 20 -9.60 -12.04 15.06
CA ALA A 20 -9.26 -13.46 15.12
C ALA A 20 -8.36 -13.82 13.91
N SER A 21 -7.26 -14.53 14.20
CA SER A 21 -6.23 -14.97 13.26
C SER A 21 -6.49 -16.42 12.79
N GLY A 22 -6.15 -16.73 11.53
CA GLY A 22 -6.25 -18.08 11.00
C GLY A 22 -5.58 -18.23 9.63
N ALA A 23 -4.37 -18.77 9.63
CA ALA A 23 -3.72 -19.35 8.45
C ALA A 23 -4.36 -20.71 8.13
N GLN A 24 -4.74 -20.99 6.88
CA GLN A 24 -5.21 -22.32 6.48
C GLN A 24 -4.91 -22.65 5.00
N ASP A 25 -3.99 -23.61 4.84
CA ASP A 25 -3.95 -24.77 3.94
C ASP A 25 -4.68 -24.72 2.58
N ARG A 26 -3.91 -24.95 1.50
CA ARG A 26 -4.37 -24.98 0.10
C ARG A 26 -5.29 -26.19 -0.15
N PRO A 27 -6.59 -26.02 -0.46
CA PRO A 27 -7.42 -27.13 -0.90
C PRO A 27 -7.16 -27.43 -2.38
N ALA A 28 -6.88 -28.70 -2.67
CA ALA A 28 -7.00 -29.25 -4.01
C ALA A 28 -8.49 -29.46 -4.35
N ASP A 29 -8.82 -29.17 -5.62
CA ASP A 29 -10.11 -29.32 -6.32
C ASP A 29 -11.17 -28.20 -6.23
N GLY A 30 -11.49 -27.64 -7.41
CA GLY A 30 -12.84 -27.18 -7.79
C GLY A 30 -13.07 -25.69 -7.91
N THR A 31 -12.50 -24.85 -7.03
CA THR A 31 -12.71 -23.41 -7.11
C THR A 31 -11.46 -22.68 -6.67
N ARG A 32 -10.68 -22.17 -7.64
CA ARG A 32 -9.46 -21.37 -7.43
C ARG A 32 -9.67 -20.19 -6.47
N PHE A 33 -10.91 -19.70 -6.38
CA PHE A 33 -11.33 -18.60 -5.52
C PHE A 33 -12.63 -18.98 -4.81
N ALA A 34 -12.90 -18.34 -3.67
CA ALA A 34 -14.13 -18.46 -2.91
C ALA A 34 -15.36 -18.20 -3.82
N PRO A 35 -16.43 -18.99 -3.68
CA PRO A 35 -17.54 -19.01 -4.64
C PRO A 35 -18.30 -17.69 -4.73
N ASP A 36 -18.29 -16.87 -3.67
CA ASP A 36 -18.94 -15.57 -3.58
C ASP A 36 -17.95 -14.39 -3.63
N ALA A 37 -16.70 -14.61 -4.02
CA ALA A 37 -15.67 -13.57 -4.11
C ALA A 37 -15.98 -12.52 -5.19
N PHE A 38 -16.71 -12.89 -6.24
CA PHE A 38 -17.01 -12.00 -7.36
C PHE A 38 -18.49 -11.73 -7.45
N LEU A 39 -18.87 -10.45 -7.40
CA LEU A 39 -20.26 -10.02 -7.50
C LEU A 39 -20.78 -10.02 -8.94
N ASP A 40 -19.88 -10.06 -9.92
CA ASP A 40 -20.20 -10.11 -11.34
C ASP A 40 -19.09 -10.84 -12.13
N PRO A 41 -19.40 -11.37 -13.33
CA PRO A 41 -18.43 -12.16 -14.10
C PRO A 41 -17.25 -11.35 -14.66
N VAL A 42 -17.42 -10.03 -14.85
CA VAL A 42 -16.35 -9.16 -15.36
C VAL A 42 -15.28 -8.96 -14.28
N ALA A 43 -15.70 -8.75 -13.03
CA ALA A 43 -14.81 -8.70 -11.87
C ALA A 43 -13.95 -9.96 -11.78
N ARG A 44 -14.57 -11.14 -11.97
CA ARG A 44 -13.84 -12.42 -11.95
C ARG A 44 -12.76 -12.48 -13.03
N GLN A 45 -13.08 -12.07 -14.25
CA GLN A 45 -12.14 -12.12 -15.38
C GLN A 45 -10.94 -11.20 -15.15
N ILE A 46 -11.20 -9.95 -14.77
CA ILE A 46 -10.17 -8.93 -14.58
C ILE A 46 -9.30 -9.28 -13.37
N TYR A 47 -9.93 -9.67 -12.25
CA TYR A 47 -9.20 -10.09 -11.06
C TYR A 47 -8.29 -11.29 -11.34
N THR A 48 -8.79 -12.33 -12.01
CA THR A 48 -7.98 -13.52 -12.32
C THR A 48 -6.73 -13.13 -13.12
N THR A 49 -6.90 -12.24 -14.10
CA THR A 49 -5.79 -11.76 -14.93
C THR A 49 -4.79 -10.95 -14.09
N ALA A 50 -5.26 -10.04 -13.25
CA ALA A 50 -4.41 -9.23 -12.39
C ALA A 50 -3.70 -10.05 -11.32
N TYR A 51 -4.37 -11.05 -10.74
CA TYR A 51 -3.80 -12.00 -9.80
C TYR A 51 -2.68 -12.82 -10.45
N ASP A 52 -2.91 -13.39 -11.64
CA ASP A 52 -1.88 -14.15 -12.37
C ASP A 52 -0.65 -13.28 -12.70
N GLN A 53 -0.87 -12.01 -13.07
CA GLN A 53 0.24 -11.08 -13.31
C GLN A 53 0.96 -10.70 -12.01
N TRP A 54 0.24 -10.47 -10.92
CA TRP A 54 0.82 -10.15 -9.61
C TRP A 54 1.71 -11.30 -9.09
N ASP A 55 1.19 -12.53 -9.15
CA ASP A 55 1.89 -13.76 -8.79
C ASP A 55 3.17 -13.94 -9.62
N ALA A 56 3.06 -13.79 -10.95
CA ALA A 56 4.22 -13.86 -11.84
C ALA A 56 5.27 -12.76 -11.58
N LEU A 57 4.90 -11.58 -11.08
CA LEU A 57 5.87 -10.55 -10.71
C LEU A 57 6.69 -10.97 -9.47
N GLY A 58 6.06 -11.65 -8.51
CA GLY A 58 6.75 -12.20 -7.34
C GLY A 58 7.83 -13.21 -7.72
N ASP A 59 7.52 -14.07 -8.68
CA ASP A 59 8.45 -15.12 -9.12
C ASP A 59 9.56 -14.61 -10.03
N ASN A 60 9.30 -13.60 -10.87
CA ASN A 60 10.22 -13.23 -11.96
C ASN A 60 11.09 -11.99 -11.69
N ILE A 61 10.79 -11.19 -10.66
CA ILE A 61 11.60 -10.00 -10.35
C ILE A 61 12.78 -10.38 -9.45
N GLU A 62 13.98 -10.37 -10.04
CA GLU A 62 15.24 -10.59 -9.32
C GLU A 62 15.84 -9.29 -8.73
N ARG A 63 15.58 -8.15 -9.39
CA ARG A 63 16.10 -6.84 -8.98
C ARG A 63 15.23 -5.72 -9.54
N TYR A 64 15.06 -4.63 -8.78
CA TYR A 64 14.51 -3.39 -9.32
C TYR A 64 15.19 -2.14 -8.76
N THR A 65 15.04 -1.04 -9.50
CA THR A 65 15.34 0.32 -9.01
C THR A 65 14.09 1.17 -9.18
N ALA A 66 13.56 1.69 -8.08
CA ALA A 66 12.34 2.48 -8.07
C ALA A 66 12.58 3.83 -7.41
N ARG A 67 11.93 4.87 -7.93
CA ARG A 67 11.78 6.15 -7.23
C ARG A 67 10.38 6.17 -6.63
N ILE A 68 10.31 6.30 -5.32
CA ILE A 68 9.07 6.29 -4.56
C ILE A 68 8.87 7.70 -4.00
N GLU A 69 7.70 8.27 -4.26
CA GLU A 69 7.30 9.58 -3.78
C GLU A 69 6.07 9.42 -2.91
N ASN A 70 6.10 9.97 -1.71
CA ASN A 70 4.96 9.97 -0.80
C ASN A 70 4.50 11.39 -0.49
N ARG A 71 3.19 11.52 -0.28
CA ARG A 71 2.59 12.69 0.34
C ARG A 71 1.49 12.24 1.28
N ALA A 72 1.67 12.51 2.58
CA ALA A 72 0.66 12.23 3.60
C ALA A 72 0.12 13.53 4.21
N GLU A 73 -1.17 13.52 4.57
CA GLU A 73 -1.82 14.59 5.31
C GLU A 73 -2.86 13.99 6.25
N VAL A 74 -2.68 14.20 7.55
CA VAL A 74 -3.70 13.86 8.56
C VAL A 74 -4.42 15.15 8.93
N ALA A 75 -5.74 15.13 8.84
CA ALA A 75 -6.55 16.28 9.17
C ALA A 75 -7.85 15.90 9.88
N VAL A 76 -8.19 16.66 10.92
CA VAL A 76 -9.46 16.53 11.62
C VAL A 76 -10.44 17.62 11.17
N ARG A 77 -11.72 17.26 11.07
CA ARG A 77 -12.78 18.20 10.77
C ARG A 77 -13.47 18.61 12.08
N ALA A 78 -13.13 19.78 12.60
CA ALA A 78 -13.74 20.33 13.82
C ALA A 78 -14.51 21.62 13.48
N LEU A 79 -15.73 21.76 14.01
CA LEU A 79 -16.53 23.00 13.92
C LEU A 79 -16.58 23.60 12.50
N ARG A 80 -16.91 22.76 11.51
CA ARG A 80 -16.97 23.09 10.06
C ARG A 80 -15.65 23.47 9.38
N ARG A 81 -14.50 23.46 10.06
CA ARG A 81 -13.18 23.74 9.45
C ARG A 81 -12.29 22.49 9.46
N LYS A 82 -11.53 22.29 8.37
CA LYS A 82 -10.46 21.29 8.29
C LYS A 82 -9.23 21.82 9.03
N ARG A 83 -8.63 21.00 9.88
CA ARG A 83 -7.40 21.29 10.62
C ARG A 83 -6.38 20.21 10.30
N VAL A 84 -5.30 20.59 9.63
CA VAL A 84 -4.19 19.69 9.32
C VAL A 84 -3.37 19.49 10.58
N LEU A 85 -3.28 18.25 11.06
CA LEU A 85 -2.50 17.86 12.23
C LEU A 85 -1.07 17.48 11.85
N TYR A 86 -0.89 16.91 10.67
CA TYR A 86 0.38 16.41 10.15
C TYR A 86 0.39 16.50 8.63
N HIS A 87 1.53 16.89 8.08
CA HIS A 87 1.79 16.84 6.64
C HIS A 87 3.23 16.39 6.39
N SER A 88 3.41 15.39 5.52
CA SER A 88 4.73 14.96 5.08
C SER A 88 4.83 14.78 3.58
N GLN A 89 6.05 14.97 3.07
CA GLN A 89 6.45 14.69 1.70
C GLN A 89 7.83 14.04 1.74
N SER A 90 7.98 12.93 1.03
CA SER A 90 9.26 12.24 0.92
C SER A 90 9.49 11.73 -0.49
N ALA A 91 10.75 11.67 -0.89
CA ALA A 91 11.20 11.03 -2.11
C ALA A 91 12.40 10.15 -1.76
N VAL A 92 12.31 8.87 -2.12
CA VAL A 92 13.39 7.89 -1.95
C VAL A 92 13.66 7.19 -3.26
N ARG A 93 14.88 6.65 -3.38
CA ARG A 93 15.23 5.68 -4.40
C ARG A 93 15.53 4.35 -3.73
N ALA A 94 14.73 3.33 -4.04
CA ALA A 94 14.92 1.98 -3.56
C ALA A 94 15.73 1.18 -4.58
N PHE A 95 16.72 0.45 -4.09
CA PHE A 95 17.45 -0.59 -4.79
C PHE A 95 17.15 -1.90 -4.08
N TRP A 96 16.36 -2.74 -4.73
CA TRP A 96 15.93 -4.03 -4.18
C TRP A 96 16.49 -5.16 -5.05
N GLU A 97 16.92 -6.24 -4.41
CA GLU A 97 17.38 -7.47 -5.04
C GLU A 97 16.93 -8.65 -4.18
N ARG A 98 16.49 -9.73 -4.84
CA ARG A 98 16.06 -10.94 -4.16
C ARG A 98 17.18 -11.46 -3.25
N ASP A 99 16.81 -11.90 -2.05
CA ASP A 99 17.74 -12.47 -1.05
C ASP A 99 18.86 -11.53 -0.60
N ARG A 100 18.69 -10.20 -0.79
CA ARG A 100 19.65 -9.19 -0.32
C ARG A 100 18.97 -8.11 0.48
N GLU A 101 19.75 -7.52 1.38
CA GLU A 101 19.34 -6.31 2.08
C GLU A 101 19.14 -5.19 1.06
N ALA A 102 17.94 -4.60 1.09
CA ALA A 102 17.62 -3.50 0.20
C ALA A 102 18.32 -2.22 0.62
N VAL A 103 18.69 -1.41 -0.36
CA VAL A 103 19.31 -0.10 -0.12
C VAL A 103 18.30 0.99 -0.45
N ILE A 104 18.04 1.87 0.51
CA ILE A 104 17.20 3.05 0.33
C ILE A 104 18.07 4.30 0.36
N GLN A 105 18.07 5.03 -0.76
CA GLN A 105 18.67 6.36 -0.87
C GLN A 105 17.60 7.43 -0.65
N VAL A 106 17.70 8.18 0.44
CA VAL A 106 16.83 9.34 0.68
C VAL A 106 17.19 10.47 -0.28
N LEU A 107 16.23 10.90 -1.12
CA LEU A 107 16.40 12.01 -2.05
C LEU A 107 15.88 13.32 -1.45
N GLY A 108 14.87 13.24 -0.59
CA GLY A 108 14.34 14.37 0.16
C GLY A 108 13.25 13.93 1.13
N SER A 109 13.14 14.63 2.25
CA SER A 109 12.06 14.44 3.23
C SER A 109 11.73 15.76 3.88
N LYS A 110 10.44 16.00 4.10
CA LYS A 110 9.91 17.16 4.81
C LYS A 110 8.66 16.73 5.58
N ALA A 111 8.64 17.00 6.87
CA ALA A 111 7.47 16.85 7.73
C ALA A 111 7.12 18.20 8.37
N GLN A 112 5.82 18.41 8.63
CA GLN A 112 5.29 19.59 9.30
C GLN A 112 4.23 19.14 10.32
N TYR A 113 4.36 19.65 11.55
CA TYR A 113 3.42 19.44 12.64
C TYR A 113 2.84 20.80 13.06
N PRO A 114 1.71 21.25 12.47
CA PRO A 114 1.20 22.60 12.70
C PRO A 114 0.87 22.95 14.17
N PHE A 115 0.73 21.93 15.04
CA PHE A 115 0.45 22.10 16.47
C PHE A 115 1.68 21.89 17.37
N ARG A 116 2.84 21.58 16.79
CA ARG A 116 4.10 21.32 17.51
C ARG A 116 5.23 22.05 16.81
N GLU A 117 5.77 23.09 17.46
CA GLU A 117 7.03 23.68 17.01
C GLU A 117 8.18 22.78 17.44
N LEU A 118 8.78 22.07 16.48
CA LEU A 118 10.03 21.37 16.69
C LEU A 118 11.15 22.39 16.70
N SER A 119 11.92 22.45 17.79
CA SER A 119 13.13 23.29 17.80
C SER A 119 14.18 22.72 16.83
N ARG A 120 15.08 23.57 16.33
CA ARG A 120 16.23 23.08 15.52
C ARG A 120 17.02 22.01 16.27
N GLU A 121 17.22 22.21 17.56
CA GLU A 121 17.93 21.28 18.42
C GLU A 121 17.23 19.93 18.50
N GLU A 122 15.91 19.91 18.65
CA GLU A 122 15.10 18.68 18.62
C GLU A 122 15.19 18.00 17.25
N TYR A 123 15.19 18.75 16.16
CA TYR A 123 15.33 18.18 14.81
C TYR A 123 16.71 17.55 14.57
N GLU A 124 17.78 18.22 14.98
CA GLU A 124 19.18 17.82 14.69
C GLU A 124 19.74 16.79 15.68
N ASN A 125 19.34 16.86 16.96
CA ASN A 125 19.95 16.08 18.03
C ASN A 125 19.11 14.90 18.52
N ASN A 126 17.81 14.87 18.23
CA ASN A 126 16.99 13.72 18.58
C ASN A 126 17.40 12.50 17.73
N ARG A 127 17.68 11.37 18.38
CA ARG A 127 18.10 10.13 17.72
C ARG A 127 17.36 8.94 18.29
N THR A 128 16.93 8.06 17.39
CA THR A 128 16.37 6.75 17.69
C THR A 128 17.39 5.73 17.19
N ASP A 129 17.89 4.86 18.08
CA ASP A 129 18.90 3.83 17.75
C ASP A 129 20.14 4.37 17.02
N GLY A 130 20.62 5.55 17.43
CA GLY A 130 21.80 6.21 16.85
C GLY A 130 21.55 6.84 15.47
N ARG A 131 20.33 6.77 14.95
CA ARG A 131 19.90 7.36 13.68
C ARG A 131 19.08 8.62 13.94
N PRO A 132 19.09 9.64 13.07
CA PRO A 132 18.18 10.77 13.18
C PRO A 132 16.72 10.30 13.27
N TRP A 133 15.98 10.77 14.27
CA TRP A 133 14.58 10.35 14.53
C TRP A 133 13.67 10.44 13.30
N TRP A 134 13.88 11.45 12.44
CA TRP A 134 13.09 11.67 11.22
C TRP A 134 13.27 10.57 10.16
N LEU A 135 14.26 9.69 10.30
CA LEU A 135 14.35 8.49 9.45
C LEU A 135 13.21 7.50 9.77
N GLY A 136 12.75 7.44 11.02
CA GLY A 136 11.57 6.66 11.40
C GLY A 136 10.26 7.26 10.89
N GLU A 137 10.27 8.55 10.52
CA GLU A 137 9.13 9.24 9.89
C GLU A 137 9.05 8.98 8.38
N LEU A 138 9.99 8.21 7.81
CA LEU A 138 9.89 7.81 6.42
C LEU A 138 8.72 6.83 6.27
N PRO A 139 7.80 7.06 5.34
CA PRO A 139 6.67 6.17 5.09
C PRO A 139 7.08 4.80 4.51
N PHE A 140 8.35 4.66 4.14
CA PHE A 140 8.94 3.45 3.56
C PHE A 140 10.35 3.30 4.14
N ASP A 141 10.50 2.45 5.14
CA ASP A 141 11.79 1.96 5.66
C ASP A 141 12.19 0.63 5.01
N THR A 142 11.22 -0.06 4.40
CA THR A 142 11.39 -1.29 3.63
C THR A 142 10.79 -1.11 2.24
N PRO A 143 11.51 -1.44 1.15
CA PRO A 143 10.92 -1.44 -0.19
C PRO A 143 9.82 -2.49 -0.31
N PHE A 144 8.92 -2.33 -1.28
CA PHE A 144 7.95 -3.39 -1.58
C PHE A 144 8.68 -4.67 -2.00
N GLU A 145 8.25 -5.79 -1.46
CA GLU A 145 8.69 -7.11 -1.93
C GLU A 145 7.73 -7.56 -3.05
N PRO A 146 8.23 -7.83 -4.27
CA PRO A 146 7.39 -8.29 -5.37
C PRO A 146 6.61 -9.56 -4.99
N GLY A 147 5.31 -9.58 -5.28
CA GLY A 147 4.44 -10.72 -5.00
C GLY A 147 4.05 -10.91 -3.52
N SER A 148 4.47 -10.02 -2.62
CA SER A 148 4.06 -10.09 -1.21
C SER A 148 2.56 -9.88 -1.03
N ASP A 149 1.98 -10.62 -0.09
CA ASP A 149 0.58 -10.48 0.31
C ASP A 149 0.33 -9.25 1.20
N GLN A 150 1.40 -8.53 1.58
CA GLN A 150 1.34 -7.36 2.43
C GLN A 150 1.48 -6.09 1.59
N LEU A 151 0.46 -5.23 1.67
CA LEU A 151 0.56 -3.87 1.19
C LEU A 151 0.96 -2.94 2.34
N PHE A 152 2.09 -2.27 2.19
CA PHE A 152 2.51 -1.20 3.09
C PHE A 152 1.95 0.14 2.57
N VAL A 153 1.01 0.73 3.30
CA VAL A 153 0.52 2.09 3.03
C VAL A 153 0.96 2.97 4.19
N GLY A 154 2.04 3.73 3.94
CA GLY A 154 2.49 4.89 4.69
C GLY A 154 2.25 4.89 6.20
N ALA A 155 3.31 4.57 6.95
CA ALA A 155 3.57 4.88 8.36
C ALA A 155 2.43 4.66 9.38
N ASP A 156 2.77 3.90 10.44
CA ASP A 156 2.03 3.86 11.69
C ASP A 156 2.00 5.26 12.34
N PRO A 157 0.81 5.88 12.51
CA PRO A 157 0.71 7.17 13.18
C PRO A 157 0.60 7.05 14.71
N ASP A 158 0.51 5.84 15.27
CA ASP A 158 0.27 5.58 16.70
C ASP A 158 1.32 4.64 17.36
N SER A 159 2.44 4.30 16.72
CA SER A 159 3.56 3.64 17.44
C SER A 159 4.16 4.61 18.46
N GLU A 160 4.09 4.25 19.74
CA GLU A 160 5.03 4.78 20.72
C GLU A 160 6.47 4.46 20.25
N PRO A 161 7.43 5.42 20.25
CA PRO A 161 8.76 5.28 19.63
C PRO A 161 9.70 4.25 20.30
N PHE A 162 9.19 3.35 21.14
CA PHE A 162 9.96 2.44 21.99
C PHE A 162 9.41 1.01 22.04
N GLN A 163 8.85 0.51 20.95
CA GLN A 163 8.82 -0.94 20.68
C GLN A 163 8.48 -1.21 19.21
N PRO A 164 9.42 -1.73 18.40
CA PRO A 164 9.05 -2.45 17.20
C PRO A 164 8.40 -3.77 17.69
N THR A 165 7.08 -3.83 17.72
CA THR A 165 6.38 -5.13 17.76
C THR A 165 6.29 -5.68 16.34
N ASP A 166 6.13 -6.99 16.21
CA ASP A 166 5.92 -7.72 14.94
C ASP A 166 4.61 -7.29 14.19
N ASP A 167 3.99 -6.19 14.59
CA ASP A 167 2.68 -5.67 14.18
C ASP A 167 2.82 -4.35 13.38
N ALA A 168 3.67 -4.32 12.35
CA ALA A 168 3.61 -3.21 11.38
C ALA A 168 2.16 -3.09 10.85
N PRO A 169 1.61 -1.89 10.58
CA PRO A 169 0.27 -1.75 9.98
C PRO A 169 0.31 -2.25 8.53
N TRP A 170 0.27 -3.56 8.36
CA TRP A 170 0.17 -4.21 7.07
C TRP A 170 -1.30 -4.24 6.66
N LEU A 171 -1.56 -3.94 5.40
CA LEU A 171 -2.88 -4.15 4.81
C LEU A 171 -2.83 -5.42 3.98
N ALA A 172 -3.85 -6.27 4.09
CA ALA A 172 -3.97 -7.45 3.24
C ALA A 172 -4.07 -7.00 1.78
N HIS A 173 -3.12 -7.40 0.94
CA HIS A 173 -3.05 -7.01 -0.44
C HIS A 173 -4.26 -7.58 -1.20
N PRO A 174 -5.07 -6.78 -1.92
CA PRO A 174 -6.26 -7.30 -2.58
C PRO A 174 -5.98 -8.33 -3.69
N LEU A 175 -4.75 -8.37 -4.22
CA LEU A 175 -4.28 -9.39 -5.17
C LEU A 175 -3.36 -10.45 -4.52
N GLY A 176 -3.22 -10.45 -3.19
CA GLY A 176 -2.43 -11.47 -2.48
C GLY A 176 -3.13 -12.83 -2.42
N GLU A 177 -2.38 -13.88 -2.07
CA GLU A 177 -2.94 -15.21 -1.81
C GLU A 177 -4.03 -15.13 -0.72
N GLY A 178 -5.17 -15.78 -0.97
CA GLY A 178 -6.30 -15.81 -0.05
C GLY A 178 -7.14 -14.52 0.04
N ALA A 179 -6.83 -13.48 -0.74
CA ALA A 179 -7.58 -12.22 -0.72
C ALA A 179 -9.08 -12.38 -1.08
N ASP A 180 -9.44 -13.39 -1.86
CA ASP A 180 -10.81 -13.79 -2.20
C ASP A 180 -11.66 -14.22 -0.98
N THR A 181 -11.00 -14.63 0.11
CA THR A 181 -11.64 -14.97 1.39
C THR A 181 -11.82 -13.75 2.29
N LEU A 182 -11.07 -12.67 2.06
CA LEU A 182 -11.10 -11.42 2.83
C LEU A 182 -11.97 -10.34 2.18
N TYR A 183 -12.02 -10.34 0.85
CA TYR A 183 -12.68 -9.35 0.03
C TYR A 183 -13.76 -9.96 -0.87
N ARG A 184 -14.66 -9.10 -1.31
CA ARG A 184 -15.50 -9.31 -2.49
C ARG A 184 -15.13 -8.27 -3.54
N PHE A 185 -15.27 -8.63 -4.79
CA PHE A 185 -14.87 -7.80 -5.92
C PHE A 185 -16.04 -7.51 -6.84
N GLN A 186 -16.12 -6.27 -7.30
CA GLN A 186 -17.15 -5.81 -8.24
C GLN A 186 -16.51 -4.98 -9.34
N SER A 187 -16.90 -5.19 -10.58
CA SER A 187 -16.47 -4.34 -11.68
C SER A 187 -17.23 -3.01 -11.64
N GLY A 188 -16.52 -1.95 -11.98
CA GLY A 188 -17.04 -0.58 -12.01
C GLY A 188 -16.83 0.09 -13.36
N ASP A 189 -16.58 1.38 -13.31
CA ASP A 189 -16.43 2.21 -14.51
C ASP A 189 -15.17 1.83 -15.32
N THR A 190 -15.20 2.13 -16.61
CA THR A 190 -14.05 1.99 -17.51
C THR A 190 -13.60 3.35 -17.99
N ILE A 191 -12.29 3.62 -17.93
CA ILE A 191 -11.65 4.79 -18.50
C ILE A 191 -10.88 4.35 -19.75
N SER A 192 -11.16 4.98 -20.89
CA SER A 192 -10.45 4.71 -22.13
C SER A 192 -9.50 5.86 -22.47
N LEU A 193 -8.27 5.50 -22.82
CA LEU A 193 -7.17 6.41 -23.18
C LEU A 193 -6.74 6.12 -24.61
N ASP A 194 -7.01 7.07 -25.50
CA ASP A 194 -6.52 7.03 -26.88
C ASP A 194 -5.18 7.75 -26.99
N PHE A 195 -4.19 7.08 -27.57
CA PHE A 195 -2.84 7.60 -27.76
C PHE A 195 -2.65 8.12 -29.20
N PRO A 196 -1.72 9.08 -29.41
CA PRO A 196 -1.47 9.67 -30.74
C PRO A 196 -1.00 8.68 -31.80
N ASP A 197 -0.52 7.50 -31.41
CA ASP A 197 -0.11 6.41 -32.30
C ASP A 197 -1.28 5.50 -32.69
N GLY A 198 -2.51 5.81 -32.26
CA GLY A 198 -3.71 5.04 -32.52
C GLY A 198 -3.92 3.87 -31.56
N GLN A 199 -3.05 3.68 -30.56
CA GLN A 199 -3.30 2.71 -29.50
C GLN A 199 -4.40 3.19 -28.56
N ARG A 200 -5.24 2.26 -28.10
CA ARG A 200 -6.23 2.50 -27.05
C ARG A 200 -5.97 1.59 -25.87
N PHE A 201 -5.98 2.17 -24.68
CA PHE A 201 -5.93 1.43 -23.42
C PHE A 201 -7.20 1.66 -22.64
N ASP A 202 -7.79 0.58 -22.14
CA ASP A 202 -8.93 0.65 -21.23
C ASP A 202 -8.43 0.29 -19.83
N ALA A 203 -8.69 1.17 -18.86
CA ALA A 203 -8.47 0.94 -17.45
C ALA A 203 -9.83 0.68 -16.79
N ILE A 204 -10.00 -0.49 -16.17
CA ILE A 204 -11.28 -0.89 -15.59
C ILE A 204 -11.18 -0.82 -14.07
N ARG A 205 -12.17 -0.18 -13.45
CA ARG A 205 -12.28 -0.14 -11.99
C ARG A 205 -12.71 -1.50 -11.46
N LEU A 206 -11.97 -2.00 -10.48
CA LEU A 206 -12.34 -3.16 -9.68
C LEU A 206 -12.49 -2.71 -8.22
N ASP A 207 -13.72 -2.63 -7.75
CA ASP A 207 -14.03 -2.27 -6.37
C ASP A 207 -13.66 -3.43 -5.43
N VAL A 208 -12.94 -3.11 -4.36
CA VAL A 208 -12.44 -4.03 -3.33
C VAL A 208 -13.26 -3.81 -2.06
N LEU A 209 -14.10 -4.77 -1.74
CA LEU A 209 -15.11 -4.69 -0.69
C LEU A 209 -14.73 -5.63 0.47
N PRO A 210 -14.30 -5.12 1.62
CA PRO A 210 -13.93 -6.00 2.74
C PRO A 210 -15.17 -6.71 3.27
N ARG A 211 -15.04 -8.01 3.56
CA ARG A 211 -16.15 -8.84 4.08
C ARG A 211 -16.46 -8.54 5.55
N ARG A 212 -15.51 -7.95 6.27
CA ARG A 212 -15.63 -7.55 7.68
C ARG A 212 -14.99 -6.19 7.92
N SER A 213 -15.42 -5.51 8.97
CA SER A 213 -14.73 -4.30 9.45
C SER A 213 -13.46 -4.74 10.18
N ASP A 214 -12.30 -4.52 9.56
CA ASP A 214 -10.99 -4.88 10.10
C ASP A 214 -9.96 -3.84 9.62
N PRO A 215 -9.13 -3.27 10.52
CA PRO A 215 -8.15 -2.24 10.16
C PRO A 215 -7.07 -2.72 9.18
N HIS A 216 -6.86 -4.03 9.03
CA HIS A 216 -5.92 -4.61 8.06
C HIS A 216 -6.56 -4.79 6.66
N LEU A 217 -7.84 -4.45 6.49
CA LEU A 217 -8.55 -4.61 5.22
C LEU A 217 -8.84 -3.26 4.57
N ILE A 218 -8.74 -3.23 3.24
CA ILE A 218 -8.92 -2.04 2.42
C ILE A 218 -10.36 -1.99 1.88
N ASN A 219 -10.99 -0.83 1.99
CA ASN A 219 -12.14 -0.47 1.18
C ASN A 219 -11.70 0.57 0.13
N GLY A 220 -11.80 0.22 -1.15
CA GLY A 220 -11.32 1.08 -2.23
C GLY A 220 -11.51 0.44 -3.60
N SER A 221 -10.70 0.86 -4.56
CA SER A 221 -10.74 0.32 -5.92
C SER A 221 -9.33 0.15 -6.49
N LEU A 222 -9.15 -0.92 -7.26
CA LEU A 222 -8.00 -1.10 -8.15
C LEU A 222 -8.38 -0.64 -9.56
N TRP A 223 -7.39 -0.15 -10.31
CA TRP A 223 -7.53 0.15 -11.73
C TRP A 223 -6.56 -0.75 -12.49
N ILE A 224 -7.11 -1.60 -13.35
CA ILE A 224 -6.40 -2.65 -14.09
C ILE A 224 -6.47 -2.36 -15.58
#